data_AF-A0A4U9HWQ5-F1
#
_entry.id   AF-A0A4U9HWQ5-F1
#
_cell.length_a   1.000
_cell.length_b   1.000
_cell.length_c   1.000
_cell.angle_alpha   90.00
_cell.angle_beta   90.00
_cell.angle_gamma   90.00
#
_symmetry.space_group_name_H-M   'P 1'
#
loop_
_entity.id
_entity.type
_entity.pdbx_description
1 polymer ?
#
loop_
_entity_poly.entity_id
_entity_poly.type
_entity_poly.pdbx_seq_one_letter_code
_entity_poly.pdbx_strand_id
1 'polypeptide(L)'
;MALLHVYLGSHLDVRLQLCVARHLLPDARLACSVDAPRVGRTAVLRPLVPQQNRDDMITINLGRYQCVRENIHRRESDEDGDYRG
;
A
#
# COMPACT_ATOMS: atom_id res chain seq x y z
N MET A 1 0.53 -3.61 9.95
CA MET A 1 -0.39 -4.65 9.42
C MET A 1 -0.26 -5.92 10.27
N ALA A 2 -0.55 -5.83 11.56
CA ALA A 2 -0.28 -6.94 12.49
C ALA A 2 -1.26 -8.10 12.31
N LEU A 3 -2.56 -7.80 12.12
CA LEU A 3 -3.59 -8.84 11.99
C LEU A 3 -3.48 -9.62 10.68
N LEU A 4 -3.24 -8.93 9.55
CA LEU A 4 -3.04 -9.59 8.25
C LEU A 4 -1.84 -10.53 8.25
N HIS A 5 -0.80 -10.21 9.03
CA HIS A 5 0.39 -11.04 9.15
C HIS A 5 0.11 -12.40 9.80
N VAL A 6 -0.83 -12.46 10.75
CA VAL A 6 -1.19 -13.70 11.44
C VAL A 6 -2.29 -14.45 10.71
N TYR A 7 -3.30 -13.74 10.20
CA TYR A 7 -4.48 -14.36 9.61
C TYR A 7 -4.28 -14.79 8.16
N LEU A 8 -3.66 -13.94 7.32
CA LEU A 8 -3.39 -14.27 5.92
C LEU A 8 -1.99 -14.82 5.71
N GLY A 9 -1.01 -14.39 6.50
CA GLY A 9 0.38 -14.82 6.37
C GLY A 9 0.87 -14.72 4.92
N SER A 10 1.44 -15.81 4.40
CA SER A 10 1.94 -15.94 3.03
C SER A 10 0.92 -16.43 2.00
N HIS A 11 -0.33 -16.67 2.40
CA HIS A 11 -1.31 -17.28 1.51
C HIS A 11 -1.79 -16.33 0.41
N LEU A 12 -1.91 -15.04 0.71
CA LEU A 12 -2.48 -14.04 -0.20
C LEU A 12 -1.83 -12.67 -0.03
N ASP A 13 -1.73 -11.95 -1.15
CA ASP A 13 -1.40 -10.53 -1.17
C ASP A 13 -2.66 -9.67 -1.14
N VAL A 14 -2.64 -8.60 -0.34
CA VAL A 14 -3.81 -7.72 -0.15
C VAL A 14 -3.50 -6.30 -0.60
N ARG A 15 -4.36 -5.73 -1.44
CA ARG A 15 -4.36 -4.30 -1.78
C ARG A 15 -5.41 -3.57 -0.94
N LEU A 16 -4.98 -2.56 -0.19
CA LEU A 16 -5.84 -1.81 0.72
C LEU A 16 -6.14 -0.42 0.12
N GLN A 17 -7.43 -0.09 0.04
CA GLN A 17 -7.94 1.18 -0.43
C GLN A 17 -8.95 1.76 0.57
N LEU A 18 -9.09 3.08 0.60
CA LEU A 18 -10.03 3.79 1.44
C LEU A 18 -10.88 4.72 0.58
N CYS A 19 -12.20 4.60 0.65
CA CYS A 19 -13.15 5.46 -0.03
C CYS A 19 -13.74 6.45 0.98
N VAL A 20 -13.45 7.74 0.82
CA VAL A 20 -13.91 8.80 1.74
C VAL A 20 -14.22 10.09 0.98
N ALA A 21 -15.04 10.95 1.58
CA ALA A 21 -15.32 12.26 1.00
C ALA A 21 -14.06 13.14 0.95
N ARG A 22 -13.91 13.93 -0.12
CA ARG A 22 -12.74 14.78 -0.37
C ARG A 22 -12.43 15.73 0.79
N HIS A 23 -13.44 16.27 1.45
CA HIS A 23 -13.26 17.24 2.53
C HIS A 23 -12.60 16.67 3.79
N LEU A 24 -12.58 15.34 3.95
CA LEU A 24 -11.90 14.67 5.06
C LEU A 24 -10.40 14.51 4.82
N LEU A 25 -9.94 14.70 3.58
CA LEU A 25 -8.55 14.50 3.20
C LEU A 25 -7.75 15.81 3.24
N PRO A 26 -6.50 15.77 3.75
CA PRO A 26 -5.63 16.93 3.72
C PRO A 26 -5.23 17.27 2.27
N ASP A 27 -5.03 18.55 2.00
CA ASP A 27 -4.47 19.00 0.74
C ASP A 27 -2.98 18.64 0.65
N ALA A 28 -2.56 18.17 -0.52
CA ALA A 28 -1.15 17.94 -0.81
C ALA A 28 -0.37 19.26 -0.75
N ARG A 29 0.67 19.29 0.08
CA ARG A 29 1.60 20.42 0.22
C ARG A 29 3.03 19.92 0.18
N LEU A 30 3.92 20.75 -0.35
CA LEU A 30 5.36 20.51 -0.26
C LEU A 30 5.79 20.77 1.18
N ALA A 31 6.47 19.79 1.78
CA ALA A 31 7.02 19.90 3.11
C ALA A 31 8.38 19.19 3.15
N CYS A 32 9.31 19.70 3.94
CA CYS A 32 10.61 19.07 4.18
C CYS A 32 10.55 18.02 5.32
N SER A 33 9.36 17.49 5.63
CA SER A 33 9.10 16.54 6.71
C SER A 33 8.80 15.14 6.18
N VAL A 34 9.14 14.11 6.96
CA VAL A 34 8.94 12.70 6.57
C VAL A 34 7.45 12.30 6.53
N ASP A 35 6.60 13.00 7.28
CA ASP A 35 5.15 12.76 7.34
C ASP A 35 4.35 13.43 6.21
N ALA A 36 5.03 13.82 5.12
CA ALA A 36 4.39 14.46 3.99
C ALA A 36 3.44 13.50 3.24
N PRO A 37 2.38 14.01 2.60
CA PRO A 37 1.49 13.22 1.75
C PRO A 37 2.27 12.45 0.68
N ARG A 38 1.97 11.16 0.52
CA ARG A 38 2.72 10.30 -0.41
C ARG A 38 2.14 10.41 -1.81
N VAL A 39 3.01 10.73 -2.76
CA VAL A 39 2.68 10.76 -4.20
C VAL A 39 2.16 9.38 -4.63
N GLY A 40 1.07 9.37 -5.41
CA GLY A 40 0.41 8.14 -5.87
C GLY A 40 -0.43 7.41 -4.82
N ARG A 41 -0.55 7.95 -3.59
CA ARG A 41 -1.39 7.39 -2.52
C ARG A 41 -2.35 8.39 -1.92
N THR A 42 -1.81 9.39 -1.22
CA THR A 42 -2.60 10.33 -0.38
C THR A 42 -2.41 11.79 -0.75
N ALA A 43 -1.47 12.10 -1.64
CA ALA A 43 -1.23 13.46 -2.12
C ALA A 43 -2.34 13.92 -3.10
N VAL A 44 -3.50 14.31 -2.56
CA VAL A 44 -4.62 14.87 -3.34
C VAL A 44 -4.50 16.39 -3.39
N LEU A 45 -4.53 16.96 -4.60
CA LEU A 45 -4.44 18.41 -4.79
C LEU A 45 -5.72 19.12 -4.33
N ARG A 46 -5.56 20.39 -3.94
CA ARG A 46 -6.70 21.26 -3.61
C ARG A 46 -7.54 21.52 -4.88
N PRO A 47 -8.89 21.43 -4.81
CA PRO A 47 -9.76 21.86 -5.89
C PRO A 47 -9.59 23.37 -6.19
N LEU A 48 -9.63 23.77 -7.47
CA LEU A 48 -9.53 25.18 -7.85
C LEU A 48 -10.71 26.02 -7.33
N VAL A 49 -11.89 25.41 -7.26
CA VAL A 49 -13.11 26.01 -6.69
C VAL A 49 -13.47 25.26 -5.40
N PRO A 50 -13.38 25.91 -4.22
CA PRO A 50 -13.50 25.23 -2.92
C PRO A 50 -14.91 24.66 -2.64
N GLN A 51 -15.93 25.10 -3.37
CA GLN A 51 -17.29 24.55 -3.28
C GLN A 51 -17.54 23.39 -4.24
N GLN A 52 -16.69 23.18 -5.25
CA GLN A 52 -16.81 22.00 -6.12
C GLN A 52 -16.20 20.78 -5.41
N ASN A 53 -16.92 19.66 -5.47
CA ASN A 53 -16.46 18.33 -5.06
C ASN A 53 -16.17 18.17 -3.57
N ARG A 54 -16.87 18.91 -2.69
CA ARG A 54 -16.69 18.79 -1.23
C ARG A 54 -17.18 17.43 -0.70
N ASP A 55 -18.27 16.94 -1.26
CA ASP A 55 -18.89 15.65 -0.89
C ASP A 55 -18.56 14.52 -1.87
N ASP A 56 -17.69 14.78 -2.85
CA ASP A 56 -17.24 13.75 -3.78
C ASP A 56 -16.46 12.67 -3.03
N MET A 57 -16.86 11.43 -3.27
CA MET A 57 -16.16 10.25 -2.76
C MET A 57 -14.91 10.00 -3.58
N ILE A 58 -13.77 9.92 -2.91
CA ILE A 58 -12.47 9.63 -3.52
C ILE A 58 -11.91 8.35 -2.91
N THR A 59 -11.39 7.49 -3.78
CA THR A 59 -10.68 6.28 -3.41
C THR A 59 -9.18 6.55 -3.35
N ILE A 60 -8.58 6.40 -2.18
CA ILE A 60 -7.12 6.52 -1.97
C ILE A 60 -6.50 5.16 -1.66
N ASN A 61 -5.22 5.00 -2.01
CA ASN A 61 -4.49 3.74 -1.78
C ASN A 61 -3.75 3.78 -0.44
N LEU A 62 -4.08 2.86 0.48
CA LEU A 62 -3.41 2.75 1.79
C LEU A 62 -2.11 1.96 1.70
N GLY A 63 -2.03 1.00 0.77
CA GLY A 63 -0.83 0.22 0.51
C GLY A 63 -1.14 -1.22 0.09
N ARG A 64 -0.11 -2.05 0.16
CA ARG A 64 -0.19 -3.49 -0.10
C ARG A 64 0.41 -4.24 1.09
N TYR A 65 -0.25 -5.31 1.49
CA TYR A 65 0.32 -6.32 2.37
C TYR A 65 0.82 -7.48 1.50
N GLN A 66 2.07 -7.87 1.72
CA GLN A 66 2.74 -8.98 1.06
C GLN A 66 3.75 -9.54 2.06
N CYS A 67 3.59 -10.82 2.43
CA CYS A 67 4.44 -11.46 3.45
C CYS A 67 5.81 -11.84 2.89
N VAL A 68 5.84 -12.37 1.67
CA VAL A 68 7.06 -12.81 1.00
C VAL A 68 7.38 -11.83 -0.13
N ARG A 69 8.53 -11.16 -0.05
CA ARG A 69 9.07 -10.43 -1.19
C ARG A 69 9.77 -11.43 -2.10
N GLU A 70 9.65 -11.23 -3.42
CA GLU A 70 10.40 -12.06 -4.37
C GLU A 70 11.87 -12.08 -4.00
N ASN A 71 12.41 -13.29 -3.87
CA ASN A 71 13.80 -13.49 -3.52
C ASN A 71 14.61 -13.65 -4.81
N ILE A 72 15.40 -12.63 -5.13
CA ILE A 72 16.29 -12.63 -6.29
C ILE A 72 17.59 -13.42 -6.00
N HIS A 73 17.77 -13.90 -4.77
CA HIS A 73 18.99 -14.57 -4.31
C HIS A 73 18.87 -16.10 -4.29
N ARG A 74 18.16 -16.70 -5.25
CA ARG A 74 18.18 -18.15 -5.42
C ARG A 74 19.61 -18.60 -5.72
N ARG A 75 20.22 -19.38 -4.82
CA ARG A 75 21.50 -20.03 -5.05
C ARG A 75 21.25 -21.41 -5.64
N GLU A 76 21.94 -21.74 -6.72
CA GLU A 76 21.98 -23.12 -7.24
C GLU A 76 22.56 -24.04 -6.16
N SER A 77 21.97 -25.21 -6.00
CA SER A 77 22.40 -26.24 -5.06
C SER A 77 22.79 -27.48 -5.86
N ASP A 78 24.00 -28.00 -5.63
CA ASP A 78 24.55 -29.13 -6.39
C ASP A 78 24.05 -30.51 -5.90
N GLU A 79 23.38 -30.56 -4.75
CA GLU A 79 22.82 -31.80 -4.18
C GLU A 79 21.36 -31.58 -3.74
N ASP A 80 20.44 -32.31 -4.37
CA ASP A 80 19.03 -32.41 -3.96
C ASP A 80 18.78 -33.80 -3.35
N GLY A 81 18.02 -33.86 -2.25
CA GLY A 81 17.92 -35.01 -1.36
C GLY A 81 17.62 -36.36 -2.03
N ASP A 82 18.65 -37.19 -2.20
CA ASP A 82 18.59 -38.53 -2.78
C ASP A 82 18.20 -39.58 -1.72
N TYR A 83 16.92 -39.59 -1.33
CA TYR A 83 16.39 -40.61 -0.42
C TYR A 83 16.22 -41.94 -1.17
N ARG A 84 17.00 -42.95 -0.80
CA ARG A 84 16.88 -44.32 -1.32
C ARG A 84 15.78 -45.08 -0.57
N GLY A 85 14.74 -45.49 -1.30
CA GLY A 85 13.67 -46.38 -0.85
C GLY A 85 14.01 -47.86 -0.92
#